data_AF-A0A5E4RRW9-F1
#
_entry.id   AF-A0A5E4RRW9-F1
#
_cell.length_a   1.000
_cell.length_b   1.000
_cell.length_c   1.000
_cell.angle_alpha   90.00
_cell.angle_beta   90.00
_cell.angle_gamma   90.00
#
_symmetry.space_group_name_H-M   'P 1'
#
loop_
_entity.id
_entity.type
_entity.pdbx_description
1 polymer ?
#
loop_
_entity_poly.entity_id
_entity_poly.type
_entity_poly.pdbx_seq_one_letter_code
_entity_poly.pdbx_strand_id
1 'polypeptide(L)'
;MADTRTVPIETKIQAFVGRLRHLVIRDAVNAEILAEQQAIAAAKEAERVRLEAIRQAELERLKLAEEWASKLERASRLRALATEFESKELVASDDSIDAAWIRRAADWLDPTVDFHWDAVDDVPPRYGRW
;
A
#
# COMPACT_ATOMS: atom_id res chain seq x y z
N MET A 1 26.24 63.98 -8.78
CA MET A 1 26.83 63.14 -7.71
C MET A 1 27.01 64.02 -6.49
N ALA A 2 26.03 64.05 -5.57
CA ALA A 2 26.08 64.93 -4.41
C ALA A 2 27.08 64.39 -3.37
N ASP A 3 28.05 65.23 -2.99
CA ASP A 3 29.10 64.90 -2.03
C ASP A 3 28.48 64.75 -0.62
N THR A 4 28.30 63.51 -0.19
CA THR A 4 27.71 63.15 1.11
C THR A 4 28.64 63.43 2.29
N ARG A 5 29.84 63.97 2.05
CA ARG A 5 30.83 64.31 3.09
C ARG A 5 30.35 65.42 4.04
N THR A 6 29.49 66.34 3.59
CA THR A 6 28.98 67.48 4.39
C THR A 6 27.72 67.19 5.21
N VAL A 7 27.15 65.99 5.13
CA VAL A 7 25.96 65.64 5.93
C VAL A 7 26.36 65.45 7.41
N PRO A 8 25.63 66.06 8.37
CA PRO A 8 25.91 65.91 9.80
C PRO A 8 26.00 64.44 10.22
N ILE A 9 26.93 64.15 11.12
CA ILE A 9 27.20 62.78 11.61
C ILE A 9 25.93 62.12 12.15
N GLU A 10 25.07 62.88 12.84
CA GLU A 10 23.79 62.41 13.38
C GLU A 10 22.90 61.79 12.27
N THR A 11 22.77 62.45 11.13
CA THR A 11 21.97 61.93 10.01
C THR A 11 22.55 60.64 9.42
N LYS A 12 23.89 60.51 9.41
CA LYS A 12 24.56 59.28 8.96
C LYS A 12 24.34 58.12 9.93
N ILE A 13 24.36 58.40 11.23
CA ILE A 13 24.06 57.42 12.29
C ILE A 13 22.60 56.96 12.17
N GLN A 14 21.64 57.88 12.07
CA GLN A 14 20.22 57.55 11.92
C GLN A 14 19.95 56.69 10.68
N ALA A 15 20.56 57.03 9.53
CA ALA A 15 20.44 56.23 8.32
C ALA A 15 21.05 54.82 8.47
N PHE A 16 22.17 54.70 9.18
CA PHE A 16 22.80 53.40 9.46
C PHE A 16 21.95 52.54 10.40
N VAL A 17 21.43 53.13 11.48
CA VAL A 17 20.50 52.45 12.41
C VAL A 17 19.24 51.99 11.67
N GLY A 18 18.70 52.82 10.78
CA GLY A 18 17.57 52.44 9.92
C GLY A 18 17.87 51.23 9.05
N ARG A 19 19.05 51.19 8.41
CA ARG A 19 19.51 50.03 7.62
C ARG A 19 19.69 48.77 8.46
N LEU A 20 20.27 48.88 9.66
CA LEU A 20 20.43 47.74 10.57
C LEU A 20 19.08 47.18 11.02
N ARG A 21 18.13 48.04 11.39
CA ARG A 21 16.76 47.61 11.75
C ARG A 21 16.10 46.89 10.59
N HIS A 22 16.20 47.44 9.38
CA HIS A 22 15.64 46.78 8.19
C HIS A 22 16.27 45.42 7.92
N LEU A 23 17.59 45.31 8.07
CA LEU A 23 18.32 44.06 7.89
C LEU A 23 17.88 43.00 8.91
N VAL A 24 17.80 43.35 10.19
CA VAL A 24 17.34 42.45 11.25
C VAL A 24 15.91 41.97 11.00
N ILE A 25 15.00 42.87 10.61
CA ILE A 25 13.61 42.51 10.30
C ILE A 25 13.56 41.55 9.10
N ARG A 26 14.30 41.86 8.02
CA ARG A 26 14.34 41.02 6.83
C ARG A 26 14.88 39.63 7.13
N ASP A 27 15.97 39.55 7.89
CA ASP A 27 16.60 38.27 8.21
C ASP A 27 15.69 37.43 9.14
N ALA A 28 14.97 38.06 10.07
CA ALA A 28 13.97 37.38 10.90
C ALA A 28 12.79 36.84 10.07
N VAL A 29 12.22 37.66 9.17
CA VAL A 29 11.13 37.23 8.28
C VAL A 29 11.59 36.09 7.36
N ASN A 30 12.79 36.18 6.80
CA ASN A 30 13.33 35.12 5.96
C ASN A 30 13.53 33.81 6.74
N ALA A 31 13.96 33.88 8.00
CA ALA A 31 14.09 32.71 8.86
C ALA A 31 12.73 32.06 9.15
N GLU A 32 11.70 32.87 9.40
CA GLU A 32 10.33 32.39 9.62
C GLU A 32 9.75 31.74 8.37
N ILE A 33 9.89 32.38 7.20
CA ILE A 33 9.48 31.80 5.92
C ILE A 33 10.18 30.46 5.65
N LEU A 34 11.48 30.37 5.93
CA LEU A 34 12.23 29.12 5.74
C LEU A 34 11.72 28.02 6.68
N ALA A 35 11.44 28.35 7.93
CA ALA A 35 10.90 27.40 8.90
C ALA A 35 9.49 26.90 8.47
N GLU A 36 8.63 27.80 8.01
CA GLU A 36 7.31 27.42 7.47
C GLU A 36 7.42 26.53 6.24
N GLN A 37 8.31 26.87 5.30
CA GLN A 37 8.55 26.07 4.11
C GLN A 37 9.03 24.65 4.46
N GLN A 38 9.92 24.52 5.44
CA GLN A 38 10.38 23.23 5.94
C GLN A 38 9.24 22.44 6.59
N ALA A 39 8.39 23.09 7.40
CA ALA A 39 7.24 22.45 8.02
C ALA A 39 6.24 21.94 6.96
N ILE A 40 5.96 22.76 5.94
CA ILE A 40 5.09 22.37 4.81
C ILE A 40 5.68 21.21 4.03
N ALA A 41 6.99 21.23 3.76
CA ALA A 41 7.67 20.14 3.05
C ALA A 41 7.62 18.83 3.85
N ALA A 42 7.87 18.89 5.15
CA ALA A 42 7.78 17.73 6.04
C ALA A 42 6.35 17.16 6.10
N ALA A 43 5.34 18.03 6.21
CA ALA A 43 3.94 17.61 6.22
C ALA A 43 3.52 16.97 4.89
N LYS A 44 3.95 17.53 3.76
CA LYS A 44 3.70 16.96 2.43
C LYS A 44 4.34 15.60 2.27
N GLU A 45 5.57 15.42 2.72
CA GLU A 45 6.25 14.13 2.61
C GLU A 45 5.60 13.07 3.50
N ALA A 46 5.21 13.44 4.73
CA ALA A 46 4.46 12.55 5.61
C ALA A 46 3.12 12.09 4.99
N GLU A 47 2.39 13.00 4.35
CA GLU A 47 1.15 12.65 3.67
C GLU A 47 1.39 11.76 2.45
N ARG A 48 2.46 11.99 1.68
CA ARG A 48 2.84 11.12 0.56
C ARG A 48 3.14 9.69 1.03
N VAL A 49 3.91 9.55 2.10
CA VAL A 49 4.21 8.24 2.70
C VAL A 49 2.92 7.55 3.16
N ARG A 50 2.02 8.30 3.80
CA ARG A 50 0.72 7.77 4.24
C ARG A 50 -0.12 7.27 3.06
N LEU A 51 -0.23 8.06 1.99
CA LEU A 51 -0.99 7.70 0.80
C LEU A 51 -0.39 6.48 0.08
N GLU A 52 0.93 6.38 0.01
CA GLU A 52 1.61 5.22 -0.58
C GLU A 52 1.37 3.95 0.25
N ALA A 53 1.40 4.06 1.57
CA ALA A 53 1.07 2.94 2.46
C ALA A 53 -0.39 2.46 2.27
N ILE A 54 -1.33 3.41 2.16
CA ILE A 54 -2.74 3.09 1.86
C ILE A 54 -2.84 2.39 0.50
N ARG A 55 -2.20 2.96 -0.53
CA ARG A 55 -2.21 2.38 -1.88
C ARG A 55 -1.67 0.96 -1.88
N GLN A 56 -0.56 0.71 -1.20
CA GLN A 56 0.02 -0.63 -1.11
C GLN A 56 -0.93 -1.60 -0.41
N ALA A 57 -1.54 -1.19 0.71
CA ALA A 57 -2.51 -2.02 1.42
C ALA A 57 -3.73 -2.37 0.56
N GLU A 58 -4.26 -1.41 -0.21
CA GLU A 58 -5.37 -1.66 -1.12
C GLU A 58 -4.97 -2.56 -2.30
N LEU A 59 -3.75 -2.45 -2.82
CA LEU A 59 -3.26 -3.36 -3.85
C LEU A 59 -3.12 -4.79 -3.34
N GLU A 60 -2.63 -4.99 -2.11
CA GLU A 60 -2.57 -6.33 -1.52
C GLU A 60 -3.97 -6.92 -1.28
N ARG A 61 -4.94 -6.09 -0.86
CA ARG A 61 -6.36 -6.50 -0.76
C ARG A 61 -6.93 -6.93 -2.11
N LEU A 62 -6.64 -6.18 -3.17
CA LEU A 62 -7.09 -6.51 -4.53
C LEU A 62 -6.48 -7.82 -5.04
N LYS A 63 -5.18 -8.05 -4.82
CA LYS A 63 -4.53 -9.31 -5.19
C LYS A 63 -5.19 -10.50 -4.48
N LEU A 64 -5.43 -10.38 -3.18
CA LEU A 64 -6.09 -11.42 -2.41
C LEU A 64 -7.52 -11.68 -2.91
N ALA A 65 -8.26 -10.62 -3.26
CA ALA A 65 -9.58 -10.75 -3.87
C ALA A 65 -9.54 -11.45 -5.24
N GLU A 66 -8.54 -11.16 -6.08
CA GLU A 66 -8.34 -11.82 -7.37
C GLU A 66 -7.96 -13.30 -7.22
N GLU A 67 -7.09 -13.62 -6.27
CA GLU A 67 -6.76 -15.01 -5.92
C GLU A 67 -8.00 -15.77 -5.45
N TRP A 68 -8.82 -15.15 -4.58
CA TRP A 68 -10.07 -15.75 -4.11
C TRP A 68 -11.07 -15.94 -5.25
N ALA A 69 -11.25 -14.96 -6.13
CA ALA A 69 -12.10 -15.08 -7.31
C ALA A 69 -11.65 -16.23 -8.22
N SER A 70 -10.34 -16.36 -8.44
CA SER A 70 -9.75 -17.45 -9.22
C SER A 70 -9.94 -18.84 -8.59
N LYS A 71 -9.92 -18.92 -7.26
CA LYS A 71 -10.23 -20.15 -6.52
C LYS A 71 -11.72 -20.51 -6.62
N LEU A 72 -12.60 -19.52 -6.42
CA LEU A 72 -14.05 -19.67 -6.53
C LEU A 72 -14.50 -20.08 -7.93
N GLU A 73 -13.90 -19.51 -8.98
CA GLU A 73 -14.19 -19.91 -10.36
C GLU A 73 -13.82 -21.38 -10.59
N ARG A 74 -12.62 -21.79 -10.14
CA ARG A 74 -12.18 -23.18 -10.25
C ARG A 74 -13.07 -24.13 -9.45
N ALA A 75 -13.44 -23.79 -8.22
CA ALA A 75 -14.38 -24.55 -7.41
C ALA A 75 -15.74 -24.70 -8.13
N SER A 76 -16.26 -23.61 -8.71
CA SER A 76 -17.52 -23.63 -9.46
C SER A 76 -17.46 -24.55 -10.69
N ARG A 77 -16.34 -24.52 -11.42
CA ARG A 77 -16.10 -25.44 -12.55
C ARG A 77 -16.03 -26.90 -12.10
N LEU A 78 -15.38 -27.19 -10.96
CA LEU A 78 -15.35 -28.53 -10.39
C LEU A 78 -16.76 -28.99 -9.96
N ARG A 79 -17.57 -28.13 -9.34
CA ARG A 79 -18.97 -28.46 -9.02
C ARG A 79 -19.79 -28.79 -10.26
N ALA A 80 -19.63 -28.03 -11.34
CA ALA A 80 -20.27 -28.35 -12.62
C ALA A 80 -19.80 -29.69 -13.19
N LEU A 81 -18.50 -29.98 -13.11
CA LEU A 81 -17.94 -31.27 -13.53
C LEU A 81 -18.48 -32.44 -12.69
N ALA A 82 -18.61 -32.26 -11.37
CA ALA A 82 -19.20 -33.28 -10.49
C ALA A 82 -20.66 -33.58 -10.86
N THR A 83 -21.44 -32.56 -11.21
CA THR A 83 -22.82 -32.74 -11.71
C THR A 83 -22.84 -33.56 -13.00
N GLU A 84 -21.93 -33.28 -13.93
CA GLU A 84 -21.80 -34.06 -15.16
C GLU A 84 -21.43 -35.52 -14.87
N PHE A 85 -20.47 -35.75 -13.97
CA PHE A 85 -20.04 -37.09 -13.56
C PHE A 85 -21.20 -37.89 -12.94
N GLU A 86 -21.97 -37.27 -12.05
CA GLU A 86 -23.13 -37.90 -11.44
C GLU A 86 -24.23 -38.20 -12.47
N SER A 87 -24.54 -37.26 -13.36
CA SER A 87 -25.59 -37.41 -14.38
C SER A 87 -25.32 -38.53 -15.40
N LYS A 88 -24.04 -38.83 -15.62
CA LYS A 88 -23.57 -39.82 -16.61
C LYS A 88 -23.00 -41.08 -15.95
N GLU A 89 -23.10 -41.20 -14.63
CA GLU A 89 -22.53 -42.29 -13.83
C GLU A 89 -21.04 -42.54 -14.17
N LEU A 90 -20.28 -41.45 -14.36
CA LEU A 90 -18.86 -41.51 -14.70
C LEU A 90 -18.01 -41.69 -13.44
N VAL A 91 -17.04 -42.58 -13.56
CA VAL A 91 -15.97 -42.81 -12.58
C VAL A 91 -14.66 -43.00 -13.34
N ALA A 92 -13.54 -42.54 -12.77
CA ALA A 92 -12.23 -42.80 -13.34
C ALA A 92 -11.93 -44.31 -13.41
N SER A 93 -11.08 -44.73 -14.34
CA SER A 93 -10.79 -46.15 -14.57
C SER A 93 -10.16 -46.89 -13.39
N ASP A 94 -9.62 -46.16 -12.41
CA ASP A 94 -9.02 -46.67 -11.19
C ASP A 94 -9.89 -46.42 -9.95
N ASP A 95 -11.15 -46.02 -10.15
CA ASP A 95 -12.12 -45.64 -9.12
C ASP A 95 -11.63 -44.54 -8.14
N SER A 96 -10.55 -43.83 -8.49
CA SER A 96 -9.96 -42.82 -7.61
C SER A 96 -10.69 -41.46 -7.66
N ILE A 97 -11.40 -41.19 -8.76
CA ILE A 97 -12.11 -39.93 -8.99
C ILE A 97 -13.56 -40.25 -9.39
N ASP A 98 -14.48 -39.89 -8.50
CA ASP A 98 -15.92 -39.90 -8.72
C ASP A 98 -16.51 -38.50 -8.46
N ALA A 99 -17.83 -38.35 -8.66
CA ALA A 99 -18.52 -37.08 -8.40
C ALA A 99 -18.35 -36.57 -6.96
N ALA A 100 -18.28 -37.49 -5.97
CA ALA A 100 -18.13 -37.12 -4.57
C ALA A 100 -16.73 -36.57 -4.27
N TRP A 101 -15.69 -37.17 -4.85
CA TRP A 101 -14.32 -36.69 -4.78
C TRP A 101 -14.19 -35.30 -5.39
N ILE A 102 -14.77 -35.07 -6.58
CA ILE A 102 -14.73 -33.78 -7.26
C ILE A 102 -15.42 -32.68 -6.43
N ARG A 103 -16.52 -33.00 -5.74
CA ARG A 103 -17.19 -32.04 -4.83
C ARG A 103 -16.31 -31.66 -3.65
N ARG A 104 -15.68 -32.63 -2.98
CA ARG A 104 -14.73 -32.35 -1.89
C ARG A 104 -13.55 -31.50 -2.37
N ALA A 105 -13.04 -31.76 -3.57
CA ALA A 105 -12.00 -30.94 -4.18
C ALA A 105 -12.46 -29.50 -4.45
N ALA A 106 -13.72 -29.32 -4.87
CA ALA A 106 -14.30 -28.00 -5.04
C ALA A 106 -14.45 -27.25 -3.71
N ASP A 107 -14.96 -27.94 -2.68
CA ASP A 107 -15.19 -27.35 -1.35
C ASP A 107 -13.89 -27.02 -0.62
N TRP A 108 -12.84 -27.83 -0.80
CA TRP A 108 -11.49 -27.53 -0.30
C TRP A 108 -10.88 -26.29 -0.96
N LEU A 109 -11.17 -26.06 -2.25
CA LEU A 109 -10.65 -24.89 -2.96
C LEU A 109 -11.42 -23.60 -2.65
N ASP A 110 -12.68 -23.72 -2.24
CA ASP A 110 -13.59 -22.61 -2.01
C ASP A 110 -13.31 -21.92 -0.66
N PRO A 111 -12.77 -20.69 -0.65
CA PRO A 111 -12.42 -20.00 0.59
C PRO A 111 -13.62 -19.60 1.45
N THR A 112 -14.86 -19.76 0.95
CA THR A 112 -16.09 -19.47 1.70
C THR A 112 -16.64 -20.68 2.45
N VAL A 113 -16.13 -21.86 2.14
CA VAL A 113 -16.53 -23.11 2.79
C VAL A 113 -15.52 -23.44 3.86
N ASP A 114 -15.99 -23.62 5.09
CA ASP A 114 -15.16 -24.15 6.18
C ASP A 114 -15.04 -25.67 6.01
N PHE A 115 -14.10 -26.09 5.15
CA PHE A 115 -13.86 -27.48 4.79
C PHE A 115 -12.37 -27.83 4.93
N HIS A 116 -12.12 -28.90 5.67
CA HIS A 116 -10.80 -29.53 5.80
C HIS A 116 -10.83 -30.87 5.08
N TRP A 117 -9.80 -31.13 4.29
CA TRP A 117 -9.60 -32.38 3.57
C TRP A 117 -8.25 -32.99 3.95
N ASP A 118 -8.23 -33.82 4.98
CA ASP A 118 -7.02 -34.43 5.56
C ASP A 118 -6.05 -34.98 4.51
N ALA A 119 -6.56 -35.66 3.47
CA ALA A 119 -5.73 -36.23 2.39
C ALA A 119 -4.95 -35.19 1.55
N VAL A 120 -5.39 -33.93 1.56
CA VAL A 120 -4.76 -32.80 0.87
C VAL A 120 -4.09 -31.84 1.86
N ASP A 121 -4.64 -31.69 3.06
CA ASP A 121 -4.12 -30.83 4.11
C ASP A 121 -2.87 -31.41 4.80
N ASP A 122 -2.76 -32.74 4.92
CA ASP A 122 -1.55 -33.43 5.38
C ASP A 122 -0.47 -33.46 4.30
N VAL A 123 0.07 -32.29 3.95
CA VAL A 123 1.35 -32.20 3.24
C VAL A 123 2.46 -32.39 4.27
N PRO A 124 3.28 -33.47 4.21
CA PRO A 124 4.44 -33.58 5.08
C PRO A 124 5.31 -32.32 4.94
N PRO A 125 5.86 -31.76 6.02
CA PRO A 125 6.70 -30.57 5.92
C PRO A 125 7.78 -30.86 4.89
N ARG A 126 7.78 -30.09 3.79
CA ARG A 126 8.84 -30.16 2.78
C ARG A 126 10.14 -29.88 3.52
N TYR A 127 10.94 -30.94 3.68
CA TYR A 127 12.22 -30.94 4.35
C TYR A 127 13.07 -29.72 3.99
N GLY A 128 13.64 -29.08 5.01
CA GLY A 128 14.96 -28.45 4.91
C GLY A 128 15.04 -26.93 5.03
N ARG A 129 14.98 -26.40 6.25
CA ARG A 129 15.93 -25.36 6.68
C ARG A 129 16.49 -25.73 8.04
N TRP A 130 17.75 -26.16 8.03
CA TRP A 130 18.73 -25.70 9.00
C TRP A 130 19.64 -24.72 8.24
#